data_AF-Q3LVN0-F1
#
_entry.id   AF-Q3LVN0-F1
#
_cell.length_a   1.000
_cell.length_b   1.000
_cell.length_c   1.000
_cell.angle_alpha   90.00
_cell.angle_beta   90.00
_cell.angle_gamma   90.00
#
_symmetry.space_group_name_H-M   'P 1'
#
loop_
_entity.id
_entity.type
_entity.pdbx_description
1 polymer ?
#
loop_
_entity_poly.entity_id
_entity_poly.type
_entity_poly.pdbx_seq_one_letter_code
_entity_poly.pdbx_strand_id
1 'polypeptide(L)' 'EVISFTDYLAFVMIDLINMRSIDVDVASKSAWVQSGAVLGELYYAISQKTNTLYFSGGTWPTVAIAGLVGGGGTGNLL' A
#
# COMPACT_ATOMS: atom_id res chain seq x y z
N GLU A 1 25.18 -16.14 -3.35
CA GLU A 1 24.87 -17.22 -4.30
C GLU A 1 23.99 -16.67 -5.40
N VAL A 2 24.26 -17.04 -6.66
CA VAL A 2 23.43 -16.65 -7.81
C VAL A 2 22.44 -17.78 -8.05
N ILE A 3 21.15 -17.45 -8.08
CA ILE A 3 20.06 -18.41 -8.29
C ILE A 3 19.87 -18.56 -9.80
N SER A 4 20.04 -19.78 -10.34
CA SER A 4 19.83 -20.04 -11.78
C SER A 4 18.36 -20.35 -12.07
N PHE A 5 17.86 -19.96 -13.25
CA PHE A 5 16.46 -20.18 -13.68
C PHE A 5 16.04 -21.66 -13.75
N THR A 6 17.01 -22.57 -13.75
CA THR A 6 16.82 -24.02 -13.85
C THR A 6 16.79 -24.75 -12.50
N ASP A 7 17.08 -24.07 -11.39
CA ASP A 7 17.03 -24.67 -10.07
C ASP A 7 15.58 -24.63 -9.57
N TYR A 8 14.92 -25.79 -9.56
CA TYR A 8 13.60 -25.97 -8.96
C TYR A 8 13.69 -25.86 -7.44
N LEU A 9 13.84 -24.64 -6.94
CA LEU A 9 13.77 -24.32 -5.52
C LEU A 9 12.29 -24.22 -5.11
N ALA A 10 11.92 -25.01 -4.11
CA ALA A 10 10.60 -24.88 -3.49
C ALA A 10 10.52 -23.53 -2.77
N PHE A 11 9.46 -22.77 -3.05
CA PHE A 11 9.15 -21.52 -2.35
C PHE A 11 7.71 -21.53 -1.83
N VAL A 12 7.44 -20.67 -0.86
CA VAL A 12 6.10 -20.44 -0.33
C VAL A 12 5.63 -19.06 -0.78
N MET A 13 4.43 -18.99 -1.37
CA MET A 13 3.76 -17.73 -1.65
C MET A 13 2.93 -17.32 -0.43
N ILE A 14 3.15 -16.10 0.05
CA ILE A 14 2.32 -15.48 1.09
C ILE A 14 1.53 -14.36 0.42
N ASP A 15 0.22 -14.55 0.26
CA ASP A 15 -0.68 -13.54 -0.26
C ASP A 15 -1.32 -12.76 0.90
N LEU A 16 -1.17 -11.43 0.89
CA LEU A 16 -1.67 -10.52 1.91
C LEU A 16 -3.04 -9.92 1.54
N ILE A 17 -3.70 -10.39 0.48
CA ILE A 17 -4.97 -9.84 -0.03
C ILE A 17 -6.10 -9.76 1.02
N ASN A 18 -6.05 -10.54 2.10
CA ASN A 18 -7.05 -10.47 3.17
C ASN A 18 -6.69 -9.48 4.30
N MET A 19 -5.47 -8.92 4.30
CA MET A 19 -5.02 -7.91 5.26
C MET A 19 -5.21 -6.51 4.67
N ARG A 20 -6.45 -6.03 4.65
CA ARG A 20 -6.87 -4.76 3.98
C ARG A 20 -7.52 -3.74 4.91
N SER A 21 -7.42 -3.89 6.23
CA SER A 21 -7.96 -2.91 7.16
C SER A 21 -7.24 -1.56 7.02
N ILE A 22 -8.02 -0.49 7.04
CA ILE A 22 -7.54 0.90 7.01
C ILE A 22 -8.27 1.67 8.11
N ASP A 23 -7.50 2.24 9.03
CA ASP A 23 -8.01 3.11 10.09
C ASP A 23 -7.35 4.49 9.96
N VAL A 24 -8.18 5.54 9.90
CA VAL A 24 -7.73 6.91 9.62
C VAL A 24 -8.06 7.78 10.83
N ASP A 25 -7.02 8.33 11.45
CA ASP A 25 -7.14 9.31 12.52
C ASP A 25 -6.83 10.71 12.00
N VAL A 26 -7.90 11.49 11.82
CA VAL A 26 -7.84 12.87 11.33
C VAL A 26 -7.16 13.80 12.34
N ALA A 27 -7.29 13.55 13.65
CA ALA A 27 -6.73 14.42 14.67
C ALA A 27 -5.20 14.31 14.73
N SER A 28 -4.67 13.10 14.67
CA SER A 28 -3.21 12.86 14.58
C SER A 28 -2.65 12.98 13.17
N LYS A 29 -3.51 13.15 12.15
CA LYS A 29 -3.14 13.18 10.72
C LYS A 29 -2.38 11.92 10.31
N SER A 30 -2.80 10.76 10.82
CA SER A 30 -2.16 9.49 10.57
C SER A 30 -3.18 8.43 10.14
N ALA A 31 -2.69 7.35 9.54
CA ALA A 31 -3.52 6.21 9.19
C ALA A 31 -2.74 4.91 9.43
N TRP A 32 -3.42 3.92 10.00
CA TRP A 32 -2.95 2.54 10.03
C TRP A 32 -3.49 1.82 8.81
N VAL A 33 -2.58 1.29 7.98
CA VAL A 33 -2.92 0.68 6.69
C VAL A 33 -2.29 -0.71 6.65
N GLN A 34 -3.12 -1.74 6.52
CA GLN A 34 -2.60 -3.10 6.35
C GLN A 34 -1.99 -3.31 4.96
N SER A 35 -1.01 -4.20 4.88
CA SER A 35 -0.12 -4.37 3.72
C SER A 35 -0.81 -4.80 2.42
N GLY A 36 -1.94 -5.49 2.51
CA GLY A 36 -2.72 -5.93 1.36
C GLY A 36 -3.63 -4.86 0.77
N ALA A 37 -3.81 -3.73 1.45
CA ALA A 37 -4.59 -2.62 0.91
C ALA A 37 -3.91 -1.99 -0.32
N VAL A 38 -4.72 -1.43 -1.20
CA VAL A 38 -4.23 -0.71 -2.39
C VAL A 38 -4.42 0.80 -2.25
N LEU A 39 -3.67 1.59 -3.04
CA LEU A 39 -3.71 3.06 -2.99
C LEU A 39 -5.12 3.63 -3.09
N GLY A 40 -5.95 3.09 -3.98
CA GLY A 40 -7.33 3.54 -4.17
C GLY A 40 -8.18 3.39 -2.91
N GLU A 41 -7.96 2.33 -2.14
CA GLU A 41 -8.66 2.12 -0.86
C GLU A 41 -8.20 3.11 0.20
N LEU A 42 -6.89 3.39 0.27
CA LEU A 42 -6.35 4.39 1.18
C LEU A 42 -6.90 5.78 0.86
N TYR A 43 -6.86 6.19 -0.41
CA TYR A 43 -7.41 7.48 -0.85
C TYR A 43 -8.91 7.58 -0.54
N TYR A 44 -9.66 6.51 -0.83
CA TYR A 44 -11.08 6.45 -0.53
C TYR A 44 -11.32 6.59 0.97
N ALA A 45 -10.65 5.81 1.82
CA ALA A 45 -10.79 5.85 3.27
C ALA A 45 -10.49 7.24 3.85
N ILE A 46 -9.43 7.92 3.39
CA ILE A 46 -9.11 9.29 3.81
C ILE A 46 -10.22 10.25 3.40
N SER A 47 -10.68 10.19 2.14
CA SER A 47 -11.75 11.07 1.62
C SER A 47 -13.09 10.90 2.34
N GLN A 48 -13.37 9.70 2.89
CA GLN A 48 -14.58 9.47 3.70
C GLN A 48 -14.50 10.14 5.08
N LYS A 49 -13.31 10.56 5.53
CA LYS A 49 -13.09 11.16 6.85
C LYS A 49 -12.80 12.66 6.78
N THR A 50 -12.22 13.15 5.69
CA THR A 50 -11.81 14.55 5.55
C THR A 50 -11.63 14.95 4.09
N ASN A 51 -11.86 16.24 3.82
CA ASN A 51 -11.64 16.86 2.51
C ASN A 51 -10.41 17.77 2.48
N THR A 52 -9.56 17.72 3.51
CA THR A 52 -8.39 18.61 3.64
C THR A 52 -7.07 17.86 3.89
N LEU A 53 -7.10 16.55 4.13
CA LEU A 53 -5.91 15.71 4.26
C LEU A 53 -5.83 14.74 3.09
N TYR A 54 -4.60 14.47 2.65
CA TYR A 54 -4.29 13.61 1.52
C TYR A 54 -3.01 12.83 1.81
N PHE A 55 -2.84 11.69 1.13
CA PHE A 55 -1.61 10.90 1.16
C PHE A 55 -0.87 11.04 -0.18
N SER A 56 0.44 11.29 -0.14
CA SER A 56 1.26 11.39 -1.35
C SER A 56 1.57 9.99 -1.88
N GLY A 57 1.12 9.71 -3.10
CA GLY A 57 1.37 8.45 -3.79
C GLY A 57 0.98 8.51 -5.27
N GLY A 58 1.21 7.42 -5.99
CA GLY A 58 0.93 7.34 -7.42
C GLY A 58 -0.55 7.45 -7.76
N THR A 59 -0.84 7.64 -9.05
CA THR A 59 -2.22 7.68 -9.59
C THR A 59 -2.80 6.30 -9.88
N TRP A 60 -2.07 5.23 -9.59
CA TRP A 60 -2.45 3.84 -9.88
C TRP A 60 -3.23 3.22 -8.71
N PRO A 61 -4.57 3.17 -8.75
CA PRO A 61 -5.39 2.84 -7.58
C PRO A 61 -5.26 1.39 -7.11
N THR A 62 -4.84 0.46 -7.99
CA THR A 62 -4.71 -0.97 -7.69
C THR A 62 -3.32 -1.37 -7.19
N VAL A 63 -2.38 -0.44 -7.10
CA VAL A 63 -1.03 -0.72 -6.58
C VAL A 63 -1.11 -0.93 -5.07
N ALA A 64 -0.53 -2.03 -4.60
CA ALA A 64 -0.47 -2.38 -3.19
C ALA A 64 0.39 -1.39 -2.39
N ILE A 65 -0.09 -1.01 -1.21
CA ILE A 65 0.56 -0.05 -0.31
C ILE A 65 1.92 -0.57 0.16
N ALA A 66 2.01 -1.86 0.54
CA ALA A 66 3.24 -2.40 1.12
C ALA A 66 4.45 -2.29 0.19
N GLY A 67 4.29 -2.66 -1.08
CA GLY A 67 5.36 -2.57 -2.07
C GLY A 67 5.71 -1.12 -2.41
N LEU A 68 4.70 -0.28 -2.58
CA LEU A 68 4.88 1.14 -2.90
C LEU A 68 5.64 1.88 -1.80
N VAL A 69 5.18 1.79 -0.55
CA VAL A 69 5.78 2.49 0.60
C VAL A 69 7.14 1.91 0.93
N GLY A 70 7.29 0.57 0.89
CA GLY A 70 8.58 -0.08 1.12
C GLY A 70 9.64 0.28 0.07
N GLY A 71 9.23 0.56 -1.17
CA GLY A 71 10.09 1.00 -2.26
C GLY A 71 10.25 2.53 -2.38
N GLY A 72 9.63 3.32 -1.49
CA GLY A 72 9.65 4.78 -1.51
C GLY A 72 8.35 5.37 -2.07
N GLY A 73 8.00 5.02 -3.32
CA GLY A 73 6.72 5.40 -3.93
C GLY A 73 6.56 6.91 -4.21
N THR A 74 6.54 7.29 -5.48
CA THR A 74 6.37 8.70 -5.89
C THR A 74 4.95 8.98 -6.39
N GLY A 75 4.55 10.25 -6.33
CA GLY A 75 3.19 10.68 -6.61
C GLY A 75 3.10 12.11 -7.12
N ASN A 76 1.88 12.52 -7.46
CA ASN A 76 1.61 13.87 -7.97
C ASN A 76 1.69 14.98 -6.90
N LEU A 77 1.85 14.61 -5.63
CA LEU A 77 1.96 15.52 -4.49
C LEU A 77 3.42 15.70 -4.03
N LEU A 78 4.39 15.42 -4.92
CA LEU A 78 5.83 15.69 -4.72
C LEU A 78 6.21 17.11 -5.13
#